data_AF-A0AAE1PGM0-F1
#
_entry.id   AF-A0AAE1PGM0-F1
#
_cell.length_a   1.000
_cell.length_b   1.000
_cell.length_c   1.000
_cell.angle_alpha   90.00
_cell.angle_beta   90.00
_cell.angle_gamma   90.00
#
_symmetry.space_group_name_H-M   'P 1'
#
loop_
_entity.id
_entity.type
_entity.pdbx_description
1 polymer ?
#
loop_
_entity_poly.entity_id
_entity_poly.type
_entity_poly.pdbx_seq_one_letter_code
_entity_poly.pdbx_strand_id
1 'polypeptide(L)' 'MFRFPIQSSYPPVVSLDLHLEGENEIIFNTTDTNDKIEKKGYKNTQLTAFFKMCDRDSFTRTLLYQDMPNHYIFDAPTAQ' A
#
# COMPACT_ATOMS: atom_id res chain seq x y z
N MET A 1 -14.68 -27.85 -4.26
CA MET A 1 -13.57 -26.93 -3.97
C MET A 1 -12.47 -27.19 -4.98
N PHE A 2 -12.37 -26.37 -6.03
CA PHE A 2 -11.24 -26.40 -6.96
C PHE A 2 -10.39 -25.16 -6.71
N ARG A 3 -9.23 -25.34 -6.08
CA ARG A 3 -8.19 -24.31 -6.03
C ARG A 3 -7.29 -24.57 -7.23
N PHE A 4 -7.62 -23.95 -8.36
CA PHE A 4 -6.71 -23.97 -9.50
C PHE A 4 -5.54 -23.01 -9.20
N PRO A 5 -4.27 -23.44 -9.32
CA PRO A 5 -3.13 -22.54 -9.24
C PRO A 5 -3.01 -21.80 -10.59
N ILE A 6 -3.94 -20.88 -10.89
CA ILE A 6 -4.03 -20.31 -12.25
C ILE A 6 -2.90 -19.31 -12.52
N GLN A 7 -2.25 -18.74 -11.49
CA GLN A 7 -1.22 -17.72 -11.70
C GLN A 7 -0.12 -17.81 -10.64
N SER A 8 0.92 -18.61 -10.91
CA SER A 8 2.23 -18.44 -10.27
C SER A 8 3.02 -17.52 -11.20
N SER A 9 3.21 -16.26 -10.82
CA SER A 9 4.07 -15.32 -11.56
C SER A 9 5.53 -15.73 -11.40
N TYR A 10 6.29 -15.76 -12.50
CA TYR A 10 7.73 -16.02 -12.50
C TYR A 10 8.48 -14.75 -12.94
N PRO A 11 9.47 -14.26 -12.17
CA PRO A 11 9.87 -14.77 -10.85
C PRO A 11 8.78 -14.53 -9.79
N PRO A 12 8.71 -15.33 -8.71
CA PRO A 12 7.76 -15.14 -7.60
C PRO A 12 8.18 -13.96 -6.71
N VAL A 13 8.69 -12.90 -7.33
CA VAL A 13 9.21 -11.70 -6.69
C VAL A 13 8.30 -10.56 -7.11
N VAL A 14 7.57 -10.03 -6.14
CA VAL A 14 6.79 -8.80 -6.33
C VAL A 14 7.71 -7.64 -5.97
N SER A 15 7.96 -6.76 -6.94
CA SER A 15 8.61 -5.47 -6.64
C SER A 15 7.64 -4.67 -5.78
N LEU A 16 8.02 -4.41 -4.54
CA LEU A 16 7.34 -3.47 -3.68
C LEU A 16 8.06 -2.14 -3.85
N ASP A 17 7.37 -1.15 -4.40
CA ASP A 17 7.91 0.20 -4.46
C ASP A 17 8.00 0.76 -3.03
N LEU A 18 9.19 0.67 -2.45
CA LEU A 18 9.53 1.14 -1.11
C LEU A 18 9.66 2.66 -1.12
N HIS A 19 8.56 3.37 -1.32
CA HIS A 19 8.53 4.81 -1.10
C HIS A 19 8.37 5.08 0.40
N LEU A 20 9.31 5.82 1.00
CA LEU A 20 9.18 6.33 2.36
C LEU A 20 8.05 7.38 2.41
N GLU A 21 7.57 7.68 3.62
CA GLU A 21 6.49 8.66 3.80
C GLU A 21 6.90 10.03 3.21
N GLY A 22 6.16 10.48 2.18
CA GLY A 22 6.43 11.74 1.47
C GLY A 22 7.31 11.61 0.23
N GLU A 23 7.88 10.44 -0.06
CA GLU A 23 8.71 10.18 -1.25
C GLU A 23 7.96 9.46 -2.38
N ASN A 24 6.63 9.50 -2.35
CA ASN A 24 5.82 8.96 -3.45
C ASN A 24 5.98 9.84 -4.70
N GLU A 25 6.18 9.21 -5.85
CA GLU A 25 6.14 9.93 -7.13
C GLU A 25 4.75 10.57 -7.33
N ILE A 26 4.74 11.89 -7.54
CA ILE A 26 3.52 12.68 -7.72
C ILE A 26 3.51 13.30 -9.11
N ILE A 27 2.54 12.88 -9.92
CA ILE A 27 2.21 13.56 -11.16
C ILE A 27 1.29 14.74 -10.84
N PHE A 28 1.78 15.96 -11.07
CA PHE A 28 1.02 17.19 -10.92
C PHE A 28 0.99 17.98 -12.24
N ASN A 29 -0.07 18.77 -12.42
CA ASN A 29 -0.18 19.70 -13.53
C ASN A 29 0.27 21.10 -13.08
N THR A 30 0.69 21.94 -14.02
CA THR A 30 1.11 23.32 -13.74
C THR A 30 0.00 24.18 -13.10
N THR A 31 -1.26 23.75 -13.22
CA THR A 31 -2.44 24.39 -12.63
C THR A 31 -2.78 23.89 -11.22
N ASP A 32 -2.11 22.85 -10.72
CA ASP A 32 -2.35 22.33 -9.37
C ASP A 32 -1.77 23.29 -8.33
N THR A 33 -2.52 23.52 -7.26
CA THR A 33 -2.04 24.30 -6.11
C THR A 33 -1.10 23.46 -5.24
N ASN A 34 -0.17 24.09 -4.52
CA ASN A 34 0.74 23.39 -3.61
C ASN A 34 0.01 22.45 -2.64
N ASP A 35 -1.12 22.88 -2.04
CA ASP A 35 -1.95 22.03 -1.18
C ASP A 35 -2.47 20.75 -1.86
N LYS A 36 -2.81 20.83 -3.16
CA LYS A 36 -3.23 19.67 -3.94
C LYS A 36 -2.06 18.74 -4.24
N ILE A 37 -0.88 19.30 -4.47
CA ILE A 37 0.35 18.56 -4.74
C ILE A 37 0.77 17.79 -3.47
N GLU A 38 0.77 18.46 -2.31
CA GLU A 38 1.07 17.82 -1.02
C GLU A 38 0.07 16.69 -0.69
N LYS A 39 -1.24 16.92 -0.88
CA LYS A 39 -2.25 15.86 -0.71
C LYS A 39 -2.05 14.67 -1.64
N LYS A 40 -1.54 14.89 -2.86
CA LYS A 40 -1.20 13.79 -3.78
C LYS A 40 0.03 13.01 -3.30
N GLY A 41 0.99 13.67 -2.63
CA GLY A 41 2.18 13.03 -2.05
C GLY A 41 1.87 12.18 -0.83
N TYR A 42 0.87 12.60 -0.05
CA TYR A 42 0.32 11.88 1.11
C TYR A 42 -0.70 10.80 0.74
N LYS A 43 -0.54 10.11 -0.39
CA LYS A 43 -1.36 8.93 -0.66
C LYS A 43 -0.94 7.79 0.27
N ASN A 44 -1.87 7.34 1.11
CA ASN A 44 -1.70 6.10 1.85
C ASN A 44 -1.69 4.94 0.83
N THR A 45 -0.50 4.44 0.51
CA THR A 45 -0.34 3.21 -0.26
C THR A 45 -0.61 2.00 0.63
N GLN A 46 -0.77 0.83 0.00
CA GLN A 46 -0.94 -0.40 0.76
C GLN A 46 0.28 -0.70 1.65
N LEU A 47 1.49 -0.38 1.19
CA LEU A 47 2.73 -0.54 1.95
C LEU A 47 2.83 0.44 3.13
N THR A 48 2.47 1.71 2.94
CA THR A 48 2.48 2.68 4.05
C THR A 48 1.43 2.31 5.11
N ALA A 49 0.28 1.77 4.70
CA ALA A 49 -0.71 1.25 5.63
C ALA A 49 -0.22 0.01 6.40
N PHE A 50 0.55 -0.86 5.76
CA PHE A 50 1.23 -1.98 6.42
C PHE A 50 2.15 -1.50 7.54
N PHE A 51 3.01 -0.53 7.28
CA PHE A 51 3.89 0.03 8.31
C PHE A 51 3.10 0.67 9.47
N LYS A 52 2.05 1.44 9.16
CA LYS A 52 1.16 2.01 10.18
C LYS A 52 0.49 0.92 11.04
N MET A 53 0.18 -0.23 10.45
CA MET A 53 -0.37 -1.35 11.19
C MET A 53 0.68 -2.03 12.08
N CYS A 54 1.92 -2.17 11.59
CA CYS A 54 3.05 -2.65 12.39
C CYS A 54 3.32 -1.77 13.63
N ASP A 55 3.05 -0.47 13.56
CA ASP A 55 3.17 0.40 14.72
C ASP A 55 2.04 0.22 15.73
N ARG A 56 0.82 -0.11 15.27
CA ARG A 56 -0.38 -0.23 16.10
C ARG A 56 -0.57 -1.61 16.71
N ASP A 57 -0.23 -2.66 15.96
CA ASP A 57 -0.50 -4.04 16.32
C ASP A 57 0.76 -4.90 16.20
N SER A 58 1.21 -5.40 17.35
CA SER A 58 2.37 -6.28 17.46
C SER A 58 2.27 -7.56 16.64
N PHE A 59 1.06 -8.07 16.38
CA PHE A 59 0.88 -9.28 15.57
C PHE A 59 1.27 -9.04 14.12
N THR A 60 1.02 -7.84 13.58
CA THR A 60 1.36 -7.56 12.17
C THR A 60 2.87 -7.54 11.91
N ARG A 61 3.69 -7.37 12.95
CA ARG A 61 5.16 -7.50 12.85
C ARG A 61 5.62 -8.93 12.59
N THR A 62 4.76 -9.92 12.83
CA THR A 62 5.04 -11.32 12.53
C THR A 62 4.59 -11.74 11.12
N LEU A 63 3.88 -10.86 10.40
CA LEU A 63 3.35 -11.13 9.07
C LEU A 63 4.27 -10.54 8.00
N LEU A 64 4.40 -11.24 6.88
CA LEU A 64 4.94 -10.65 5.67
C LEU A 64 3.88 -9.76 5.01
N TYR A 65 4.32 -8.79 4.22
CA TYR A 65 3.41 -7.93 3.46
C TYR A 65 2.40 -8.73 2.62
N GLN A 66 2.86 -9.82 2.00
CA GLN A 66 2.02 -10.73 1.19
C GLN A 66 0.98 -11.51 2.01
N ASP A 67 1.21 -11.72 3.30
CA ASP A 67 0.30 -12.44 4.18
C ASP A 67 -0.78 -11.53 4.77
N MET A 68 -0.53 -10.21 4.77
CA MET A 68 -1.38 -9.23 5.43
C MET A 68 -2.84 -9.20 4.92
N PRO A 69 -3.13 -9.36 3.61
CA PRO A 69 -4.50 -9.48 3.09
C PRO A 69 -5.29 -10.68 3.61
N ASN A 70 -4.64 -11.71 4.17
CA ASN A 70 -5.33 -12.85 4.78
C ASN A 70 -5.82 -12.56 6.19
N HIS A 71 -5.31 -11.51 6.83
CA HIS A 71 -5.59 -11.15 8.22
C HIS A 71 -6.29 -9.81 8.37
N TYR A 72 -6.05 -8.87 7.44
CA TYR A 72 -6.58 -7.51 7.50
C TYR A 72 -7.15 -7.11 6.15
N ILE A 73 -8.18 -6.26 6.20
CA ILE A 73 -8.83 -5.70 5.03
C ILE A 73 -8.56 -4.20 5.06
N PHE A 74 -8.26 -3.62 3.90
CA PHE A 74 -8.16 -2.16 3.78
C PHE A 74 -9.52 -1.53 4.01
N ASP A 75 -9.56 -0.49 4.85
CA ASP A 75 -10.74 0.36 4.94
C ASP A 75 -11.07 0.89 3.54
N ALA A 76 -12.34 0.78 3.15
CA ALA A 76 -12.79 1.36 1.90
C ALA A 76 -12.46 2.87 1.92
N PRO A 77 -11.97 3.46 0.82
CA PRO A 77 -11.75 4.88 0.77
C PRO A 77 -13.08 5.56 1.06
N THR A 78 -13.18 6.22 2.23
CA THR A 78 -14.32 7.03 2.58
C THR A 78 -14.50 8.07 1.49
N ALA A 79 -15.58 7.97 0.73
CA ALA A 79 -15.95 9.01 -0.22
C ALA A 79 -16.20 10.30 0.58
N GLN A 80 -15.31 11.28 0.42
CA GLN A 80 -15.52 12.67 0.83
C GLN A 80 -15.71 13.51 -0.42
#